data_AF-A0A7K0LG77-F1
#
_entry.id   AF-A0A7K0LG77-F1
#
_cell.length_a   1.000
_cell.length_b   1.000
_cell.length_c   1.000
_cell.angle_alpha   90.00
_cell.angle_beta   90.00
_cell.angle_gamma   90.00
#
_symmetry.space_group_name_H-M   'P 1'
#
loop_
_entity.id
_entity.type
_entity.pdbx_description
1 polymer ?
#
loop_
_entity_poly.entity_id
_entity_poly.type
_entity_poly.pdbx_seq_one_letter_code
_entity_poly.pdbx_strand_id
1 'polypeptide(L)'
;MTTLMRDTETDEQIAIIDSGDALTIVDDIATISPGTTSRVLRSAAGAFAFLIVAFALFLFVASGLIAQRDQVVLERTMRDQLARAVAPIGGNIRVGSPVAVLEIPALDIRQIVAEGSTPEVTKSGAGHVRATPMPGQPGNSVVMARRSTFGAPFRHIDSLIKGD
;
A
#
# COMPACT_ATOMS: atom_id res chain seq x y z
N MET A 1 30.31 -84.54 -1.63
CA MET A 1 29.74 -84.39 -2.98
C MET A 1 29.00 -83.07 -3.00
N THR A 2 29.67 -81.99 -3.40
CA THR A 2 29.53 -81.39 -4.76
C THR A 2 28.22 -80.58 -4.78
N THR A 3 28.15 -79.26 -4.96
CA THR A 3 29.06 -78.34 -5.64
C THR A 3 28.62 -76.89 -5.35
N LEU A 4 29.61 -75.99 -5.27
CA LEU A 4 29.67 -74.60 -5.78
C LEU A 4 28.47 -73.65 -5.50
N MET A 5 28.69 -72.57 -4.74
CA MET A 5 29.23 -71.29 -5.24
C MET A 5 28.25 -70.59 -6.19
N ARG A 6 27.57 -69.55 -5.71
CA ARG A 6 27.23 -68.41 -6.56
C ARG A 6 27.34 -67.12 -5.75
N ASP A 7 28.40 -66.43 -6.11
CA ASP A 7 28.78 -65.06 -5.76
C ASP A 7 27.88 -64.06 -6.52
N THR A 8 27.81 -62.85 -5.98
CA THR A 8 27.55 -61.56 -6.66
C THR A 8 26.63 -61.49 -7.88
N GLU A 9 25.50 -60.78 -7.76
CA GLU A 9 25.00 -59.94 -8.87
C GLU A 9 24.11 -58.82 -8.32
N THR A 10 24.80 -57.75 -7.92
CA THR A 10 24.33 -56.39 -8.12
C THR A 10 24.21 -56.21 -9.64
N ASP A 11 23.01 -56.33 -10.22
CA ASP A 11 22.81 -55.95 -11.62
C ASP A 11 21.56 -55.08 -11.79
N GLU A 12 21.90 -53.82 -12.04
CA GLU A 12 21.17 -52.75 -12.71
C GLU A 12 19.90 -53.15 -13.46
N GLN A 13 18.73 -52.89 -12.86
CA GLN A 13 17.52 -52.62 -13.65
C GLN A 13 17.53 -51.15 -14.08
N ILE A 14 18.30 -50.85 -15.12
CA ILE A 14 18.03 -49.69 -15.97
C ILE A 14 16.90 -50.11 -16.91
N ALA A 15 15.67 -49.70 -16.57
CA ALA A 15 14.53 -49.86 -17.45
C ALA A 15 14.79 -49.04 -18.73
N ILE A 16 15.07 -49.74 -19.83
CA ILE A 16 15.11 -49.15 -21.17
C ILE A 16 13.70 -48.64 -21.45
N ILE A 17 13.53 -47.32 -21.42
CA ILE A 17 12.32 -46.63 -21.86
C ILE A 17 12.17 -46.94 -23.34
N ASP A 18 11.15 -47.71 -23.70
CA ASP A 18 10.85 -48.01 -25.09
C ASP A 18 10.44 -46.71 -25.81
N SER A 19 11.02 -46.48 -26.97
CA SER A 19 10.71 -45.35 -27.86
C SER A 19 9.22 -45.26 -28.25
N GLY A 20 8.45 -46.33 -28.07
CA GLY A 20 6.99 -46.32 -28.17
C GLY A 20 6.28 -45.52 -27.08
N ASP A 21 6.79 -45.56 -25.84
CA ASP A 21 6.20 -44.87 -24.67
C ASP A 21 6.51 -43.37 -24.68
N ALA A 22 7.65 -42.99 -25.28
CA ALA A 22 8.01 -41.59 -25.48
C ALA A 22 7.06 -40.90 -26.46
N LEU A 23 6.59 -41.61 -27.50
CA LEU A 23 5.69 -41.04 -28.50
C LEU A 23 4.27 -40.84 -27.94
N THR A 24 3.78 -41.77 -27.10
CA THR A 24 2.51 -41.63 -26.38
C THR A 24 2.52 -40.50 -25.36
N ILE A 25 3.62 -40.30 -24.64
CA ILE A 25 3.75 -39.15 -23.74
C ILE A 25 3.78 -37.84 -24.52
N VAL A 26 4.46 -37.79 -25.68
CA VAL A 26 4.52 -36.59 -26.54
C VAL A 26 3.15 -36.27 -27.19
N ASP A 27 2.38 -37.30 -27.57
CA ASP A 27 1.01 -37.13 -28.08
C ASP A 27 0.02 -36.68 -26.99
N ASP A 28 0.23 -37.08 -25.73
CA ASP A 28 -0.60 -36.68 -24.58
C ASP A 28 -0.40 -35.18 -24.23
N ILE A 29 0.84 -34.66 -24.36
CA ILE A 29 1.09 -33.20 -24.26
C ILE A 29 0.58 -32.43 -25.49
N ALA A 30 0.54 -33.05 -26.67
CA ALA A 30 -0.02 -32.44 -27.88
C ALA A 30 -1.56 -32.38 -27.86
N THR A 31 -2.22 -33.12 -26.96
CA THR A 31 -3.69 -33.19 -26.85
C THR A 31 -4.25 -32.33 -25.71
N ILE A 32 -3.58 -31.23 -25.33
CA ILE A 32 -4.21 -30.18 -24.51
C ILE A 32 -5.19 -29.41 -25.42
N SER A 33 -6.46 -29.82 -25.38
CA SER A 33 -7.57 -29.23 -26.16
C SER A 33 -7.53 -27.69 -26.23
N PRO A 34 -7.46 -27.08 -27.44
CA PRO A 34 -7.42 -25.62 -27.63
C PRO A 34 -8.62 -24.86 -27.03
N GLY A 35 -9.73 -25.57 -26.75
CA GLY A 35 -10.99 -24.98 -26.30
C GLY A 35 -11.04 -24.67 -24.80
N THR A 36 -10.30 -25.40 -23.96
CA THR A 36 -10.32 -25.22 -22.51
C THR A 36 -9.29 -24.19 -22.08
N THR A 37 -8.07 -24.27 -22.60
CA THR A 37 -6.94 -23.36 -22.30
C THR A 37 -7.31 -21.90 -22.53
N SER A 38 -8.04 -21.60 -23.61
CA SER A 38 -8.48 -20.24 -23.92
C SER A 38 -9.55 -19.69 -22.96
N ARG A 39 -10.36 -20.55 -22.33
CA ARG A 39 -11.39 -20.16 -21.36
C ARG A 39 -10.81 -19.93 -19.97
N VAL A 40 -9.92 -20.80 -19.50
CA VAL A 40 -9.24 -20.63 -18.19
C VAL A 40 -8.25 -19.47 -18.22
N LEU A 41 -7.56 -19.25 -19.34
CA LEU A 41 -6.65 -18.11 -19.49
C LEU A 41 -7.42 -16.77 -19.52
N ARG A 42 -8.60 -16.74 -20.17
CA ARG A 42 -9.48 -15.56 -20.17
C ARG A 42 -10.10 -15.28 -18.81
N SER A 43 -10.54 -16.31 -18.08
CA SER A 43 -11.09 -16.13 -16.74
C SER A 43 -10.02 -15.70 -15.72
N ALA A 44 -8.81 -16.25 -15.82
CA ALA A 44 -7.68 -15.83 -15.00
C ALA A 44 -7.27 -14.37 -15.30
N ALA A 45 -7.18 -13.99 -16.58
CA ALA A 45 -6.91 -12.61 -16.98
C ALA A 45 -8.00 -11.64 -16.52
N GLY A 46 -9.27 -12.04 -16.62
CA GLY A 46 -10.41 -11.26 -16.11
C GLY A 46 -10.39 -11.07 -14.60
N ALA A 47 -10.07 -12.12 -13.83
CA ALA A 47 -9.93 -12.04 -12.38
C ALA A 47 -8.77 -11.12 -11.97
N PHE A 48 -7.63 -11.19 -12.68
CA PHE A 48 -6.49 -10.32 -12.44
C PHE A 48 -6.81 -8.84 -12.75
N ALA A 49 -7.46 -8.57 -13.89
CA ALA A 49 -7.92 -7.24 -14.23
C ALA A 49 -8.92 -6.69 -13.20
N PHE A 50 -9.85 -7.53 -12.74
CA PHE A 50 -10.78 -7.17 -11.68
C PHE A 50 -10.06 -6.83 -10.37
N LEU A 51 -9.07 -7.62 -9.95
CA LEU A 51 -8.26 -7.34 -8.77
C LEU A 51 -7.52 -6.01 -8.87
N ILE A 52 -6.93 -5.69 -10.03
CA ILE A 52 -6.26 -4.40 -10.25
C ILE A 52 -7.26 -3.24 -10.12
N VAL A 53 -8.44 -3.36 -10.74
CA VAL A 53 -9.48 -2.32 -10.66
C VAL A 53 -10.00 -2.17 -9.23
N ALA A 54 -10.27 -3.28 -8.53
CA ALA A 54 -10.72 -3.27 -7.14
C ALA A 54 -9.66 -2.66 -6.21
N PHE A 55 -8.38 -2.99 -6.43
CA PHE A 55 -7.26 -2.43 -5.68
C PHE A 55 -7.10 -0.93 -5.94
N ALA A 56 -7.19 -0.49 -7.19
CA ALA A 56 -7.18 0.93 -7.53
C ALA A 56 -8.37 1.66 -6.87
N LEU A 57 -9.58 1.11 -6.97
CA LEU A 57 -10.76 1.67 -6.33
C LEU A 57 -10.59 1.78 -4.82
N PHE A 58 -10.02 0.76 -4.16
CA PHE A 58 -9.70 0.80 -2.74
C PHE A 58 -8.68 1.90 -2.40
N LEU A 59 -7.61 2.03 -3.17
CA LEU A 59 -6.57 3.04 -2.97
C LEU A 59 -7.08 4.47 -3.12
N PHE A 60 -8.07 4.72 -3.99
CA PHE A 60 -8.56 6.08 -4.24
C PHE A 60 -9.84 6.42 -3.45
N VAL A 61 -10.78 5.48 -3.31
CA VAL A 61 -12.09 5.74 -2.69
C VAL A 61 -12.06 5.43 -1.19
N ALA A 62 -11.74 4.18 -0.83
CA ALA A 62 -11.77 3.76 0.57
C ALA A 62 -10.71 4.50 1.41
N SER A 63 -9.52 4.70 0.83
CA SER A 63 -8.42 5.45 1.46
C SER A 63 -8.80 6.90 1.80
N GLY A 64 -9.49 7.60 0.89
CA GLY A 64 -9.94 8.97 1.13
C GLY A 64 -10.95 9.07 2.27
N LEU A 65 -11.87 8.10 2.35
CA LEU A 65 -12.89 8.07 3.39
C LEU A 65 -12.30 7.86 4.79
N ILE A 66 -11.26 7.02 4.91
CA ILE A 66 -10.53 6.82 6.16
C ILE A 66 -9.88 8.13 6.63
N ALA A 67 -9.18 8.82 5.72
CA ALA A 67 -8.53 10.09 6.04
C ALA A 67 -9.53 11.19 6.45
N GLN A 68 -10.67 11.29 5.78
CA GLN A 68 -11.73 12.23 6.14
C GLN A 68 -12.28 11.98 7.55
N ARG A 69 -12.50 10.72 7.92
CA ARG A 69 -12.96 10.37 9.26
C ARG A 69 -11.96 10.84 10.32
N ASP A 70 -10.67 10.57 10.11
CA ASP A 70 -9.63 10.94 11.06
C ASP A 70 -9.51 12.46 11.20
N GLN A 71 -9.65 13.21 10.09
CA GLN A 71 -9.70 14.67 10.12
C GLN A 71 -10.87 15.21 10.95
N VAL A 72 -12.06 14.62 10.84
CA VAL A 72 -13.21 15.02 11.66
C VAL A 72 -12.92 14.80 13.15
N VAL A 73 -12.23 13.72 13.50
CA VAL A 73 -11.85 13.46 14.90
C VAL A 73 -10.82 14.48 15.37
N LEU A 74 -9.78 14.73 14.58
CA LEU A 74 -8.74 15.73 14.88
C LEU A 74 -9.33 17.14 15.05
N GLU A 75 -10.28 17.53 14.20
CA GLU A 75 -10.94 18.82 14.29
C GLU A 75 -11.76 18.95 15.59
N ARG A 76 -12.49 17.90 15.97
CA ARG A 76 -13.24 17.90 17.24
C ARG A 76 -12.30 18.02 18.44
N THR A 77 -11.20 17.26 18.45
CA THR A 77 -10.18 17.34 19.51
C THR A 77 -9.56 18.73 19.57
N MET A 78 -9.21 19.32 18.42
CA MET A 78 -8.64 20.67 18.36
C MET A 78 -9.61 21.72 18.90
N ARG A 79 -10.89 21.66 18.48
CA ARG A 79 -11.93 22.58 18.98
C ARG A 79 -12.12 22.48 20.49
N ASP A 80 -12.12 21.27 21.04
CA ASP A 80 -12.22 21.04 22.50
C ASP A 80 -11.00 21.58 23.25
N GLN A 81 -9.79 21.34 22.73
CA GLN A 81 -8.55 21.88 23.31
C GLN A 81 -8.50 23.40 23.27
N LEU A 82 -8.96 24.03 22.18
CA LEU A 82 -9.07 25.48 22.07
C LEU A 82 -10.09 26.04 23.04
N ALA A 83 -11.27 25.42 23.16
CA ALA A 83 -12.31 25.84 24.10
C ALA A 83 -11.82 25.79 25.56
N ARG A 84 -10.90 24.86 25.87
CA ARG A 84 -10.29 24.72 27.19
C ARG A 84 -8.98 25.50 27.37
N ALA A 85 -8.51 26.21 26.33
CA ALA A 85 -7.22 26.89 26.30
C ALA A 85 -6.01 26.00 26.66
N VAL A 86 -6.06 24.72 26.28
CA VAL A 86 -4.97 23.73 26.51
C VAL A 86 -4.34 23.23 25.21
N ALA A 87 -4.53 23.97 24.11
CA ALA A 87 -3.96 23.62 22.82
C ALA A 87 -2.41 23.57 22.89
N PRO A 88 -1.76 22.55 22.31
CA PRO A 88 -0.31 22.44 22.37
C PRO A 88 0.36 23.55 21.55
N ILE A 89 1.16 24.40 22.19
CA ILE A 89 1.91 25.51 21.55
C ILE A 89 3.43 25.29 21.55
N GLY A 90 3.89 24.12 22.00
CA GLY A 90 5.30 23.75 22.06
C GLY A 90 5.58 22.69 23.13
N GLY A 91 6.86 22.31 23.26
CA GLY A 91 7.32 21.30 24.21
C GLY A 91 7.13 19.87 23.70
N ASN A 92 6.99 18.91 24.61
CA ASN A 92 6.82 17.49 24.25
C ASN A 92 5.36 17.20 23.88
N ILE A 93 5.04 17.33 22.59
CA ILE A 93 3.72 17.08 22.05
C ILE A 93 3.63 15.62 21.59
N ARG A 94 2.57 14.92 22.02
CA ARG A 94 2.33 13.54 21.62
C ARG A 94 2.04 13.47 20.12
N VAL A 95 2.66 12.49 19.45
CA VAL A 95 2.40 12.15 18.04
C VAL A 95 0.91 12.04 17.74
N GLY A 96 0.48 12.63 16.63
CA GLY A 96 -0.92 12.61 16.20
C GLY A 96 -1.82 13.62 16.91
N SER A 97 -1.31 14.38 17.88
CA SER A 97 -2.08 15.45 18.51
C SER A 97 -2.26 16.62 17.54
N PRO A 98 -3.41 17.28 17.50
CA PRO A 98 -3.61 18.44 16.64
C PRO A 98 -2.76 19.62 17.14
N VAL A 99 -2.11 20.32 16.21
CA VAL A 99 -1.20 21.43 16.53
C VAL A 99 -1.55 22.71 15.79
N ALA A 100 -2.12 22.61 14.59
CA ALA A 100 -2.49 23.77 13.78
C ALA A 100 -3.65 23.44 12.82
N VAL A 101 -4.23 24.49 12.26
CA VAL A 101 -5.13 24.42 11.12
C VAL A 101 -4.39 24.96 9.91
N LEU A 102 -4.30 24.16 8.85
CA LEU A 102 -3.75 24.55 7.55
C LEU A 102 -4.91 24.83 6.60
N GLU A 103 -4.96 26.04 6.08
CA GLU A 103 -5.92 26.47 5.07
C GLU A 103 -5.15 27.03 3.88
N ILE A 104 -5.43 26.49 2.69
CA ILE A 104 -4.82 26.92 1.43
C ILE A 104 -5.98 27.21 0.45
N PRO A 105 -6.48 28.46 0.39
CA PRO A 105 -7.66 28.81 -0.39
C PRO A 105 -7.51 28.50 -1.88
N ALA A 106 -6.32 28.71 -2.45
CA ALA A 106 -6.03 28.44 -3.85
C ALA A 106 -6.20 26.96 -4.24
N LEU A 107 -6.16 26.05 -3.26
CA LEU A 107 -6.32 24.61 -3.47
C LEU A 107 -7.63 24.06 -2.90
N ASP A 108 -8.48 24.91 -2.31
CA ASP A 108 -9.68 24.51 -1.55
C ASP A 108 -9.38 23.46 -0.45
N ILE A 109 -8.24 23.63 0.23
CA ILE A 109 -7.80 22.71 1.28
C ILE A 109 -7.98 23.38 2.63
N ARG A 110 -8.64 22.65 3.54
CA ARG A 110 -8.63 22.93 4.98
C ARG A 110 -8.39 21.64 5.74
N GLN A 111 -7.27 21.56 6.48
CA GLN A 111 -6.90 20.38 7.25
C GLN A 111 -6.34 20.72 8.62
N ILE A 112 -6.52 19.79 9.55
CA ILE A 112 -5.84 19.82 10.84
C ILE A 112 -4.46 19.20 10.66
N VAL A 113 -3.44 19.96 11.05
CA VAL A 113 -2.05 19.49 11.13
C VAL A 113 -1.87 18.78 12.45
N ALA A 114 -1.42 17.54 12.41
CA ALA A 114 -1.11 16.74 13.59
C ALA A 114 0.41 16.67 13.82
N GLU A 115 0.84 16.47 15.06
CA GLU A 115 2.26 16.40 15.40
C GLU A 115 2.91 15.11 14.90
N GLY A 116 3.99 15.23 14.14
CA GLY A 116 4.79 14.13 13.61
C GLY A 116 4.64 13.91 12.11
N SER A 117 5.65 13.28 11.52
CA SER A 117 5.75 12.98 10.09
C SER A 117 5.74 11.48 9.78
N THR A 118 5.24 10.65 10.70
CA THR A 118 5.21 9.20 10.49
C THR A 118 4.15 8.81 9.45
N PRO A 119 4.26 7.61 8.84
CA PRO A 119 3.26 7.12 7.90
C PRO A 119 1.84 7.07 8.48
N GLU A 120 1.69 6.82 9.79
CA GLU A 120 0.41 6.79 10.49
C GLU A 120 -0.22 8.17 10.56
N VAL A 121 0.56 9.20 10.90
CA VAL A 121 0.07 10.58 10.96
C VAL A 121 -0.29 11.09 9.56
N THR A 122 0.59 10.87 8.58
CA THR A 122 0.40 11.36 7.22
C THR A 122 -0.69 10.62 6.44
N LYS A 123 -1.17 9.47 6.92
CA LYS A 123 -2.39 8.80 6.43
C LYS A 123 -3.65 9.55 6.84
N SER A 124 -3.65 10.18 8.02
CA SER A 124 -4.80 10.92 8.53
C SER A 124 -4.83 12.38 8.06
N GLY A 125 -3.75 12.89 7.43
CA GLY A 125 -3.69 14.23 6.82
C GLY A 125 -2.31 14.84 6.87
N ALA A 126 -2.24 16.17 7.04
CA ALA A 126 -0.99 16.90 7.20
C ALA A 126 -0.33 16.66 8.57
N GLY A 127 0.99 16.50 8.58
CA GLY A 127 1.82 16.25 9.76
C GLY A 127 2.92 17.28 9.91
N HIS A 128 3.12 17.81 11.12
CA HIS A 128 4.23 18.72 11.45
C HIS A 128 5.50 17.92 11.74
N VAL A 129 6.64 18.36 11.21
CA VAL A 129 7.92 17.68 11.40
C VAL A 129 8.44 17.93 12.80
N ARG A 130 8.75 16.87 13.54
CA ARG A 130 9.38 17.01 14.86
C ARG A 130 10.72 17.71 14.73
N ALA A 131 11.06 18.50 15.74
CA ALA A 131 12.28 19.33 15.78
C ALA A 131 12.27 20.54 14.84
N THR A 132 11.16 20.85 14.17
CA THR A 132 10.94 22.18 13.59
C THR A 132 10.14 23.07 14.55
N PRO A 133 10.35 24.40 14.54
CA PRO A 133 9.54 25.34 15.32
C PRO A 133 8.05 25.17 15.02
N MET A 134 7.20 25.40 16.03
CA MET A 134 5.76 25.30 15.85
C MET A 134 5.24 26.37 14.89
N PRO A 135 4.10 26.15 14.20
CA PRO A 135 3.45 27.18 13.41
C PRO A 135 3.22 28.47 14.21
N GLY A 136 3.69 29.60 13.69
CA GLY A 136 3.62 30.91 14.34
C GLY A 136 4.81 31.24 15.26
N GLN A 137 5.73 30.29 15.51
CA GLN A 137 6.99 30.57 16.20
C GLN A 137 8.10 31.03 15.26
N PRO A 138 9.10 31.79 15.75
CA PRO A 138 10.26 32.16 14.94
C PRO A 138 11.01 30.94 14.38
N GLY A 139 11.30 30.97 13.08
CA GLY A 139 12.05 29.93 12.37
C GLY A 139 11.24 29.30 11.24
N ASN A 140 11.62 28.08 10.82
CA ASN A 140 11.00 27.39 9.68
C ASN A 140 10.18 26.19 10.16
N SER A 141 8.85 26.35 10.24
CA SER A 141 7.91 25.26 10.52
C SER A 141 7.72 24.40 9.26
N VAL A 142 7.99 23.10 9.36
CA VAL A 142 7.86 22.19 8.21
C VAL A 142 6.63 21.29 8.38
N VAL A 143 5.79 21.26 7.35
CA VAL A 143 4.61 20.41 7.28
C VAL A 143 4.75 19.44 6.12
N MET A 144 4.46 18.16 6.37
CA MET A 144 4.49 17.08 5.40
C MET A 144 3.09 16.50 5.21
N ALA A 145 2.71 16.24 3.96
CA ALA A 145 1.44 15.60 3.65
C ALA A 145 1.53 14.77 2.36
N ARG A 146 0.57 13.85 2.15
CA ARG A 146 0.56 12.95 0.99
C ARG A 146 0.12 13.66 -0.30
N ARG A 147 0.73 13.24 -1.43
CA ARG A 147 0.38 13.72 -2.79
C ARG A 147 -0.64 12.86 -3.54
N SER A 148 -0.71 11.55 -3.27
CA SER A 148 -1.46 10.61 -4.12
C SER A 148 -2.58 9.83 -3.42
N THR A 149 -2.38 9.46 -2.15
CA THR A 149 -3.26 8.57 -1.39
C THR A 149 -3.82 9.25 -0.13
N PHE A 150 -4.83 8.65 0.49
CA PHE A 150 -5.43 9.10 1.75
C PHE A 150 -5.91 10.56 1.69
N GLY A 151 -6.79 10.86 0.75
CA GLY A 151 -7.27 12.23 0.50
C GLY A 151 -6.27 13.13 -0.23
N ALA A 152 -4.98 12.81 -0.20
CA ALA A 152 -3.93 13.45 -1.00
C ALA A 152 -3.92 14.99 -0.91
N PRO A 153 -3.83 15.59 0.28
CA PRO A 153 -3.91 17.04 0.46
C PRO A 153 -2.92 17.81 -0.41
N PHE A 154 -1.68 17.34 -0.57
CA PHE A 154 -0.68 18.05 -1.39
C PHE A 154 -0.64 17.58 -2.84
N ARG A 155 -1.75 17.05 -3.38
CA ARG A 155 -1.83 16.60 -4.77
C ARG A 155 -1.43 17.69 -5.76
N HIS A 156 -1.89 18.91 -5.51
CA HIS A 156 -1.75 20.08 -6.39
C HIS A 156 -0.88 21.18 -5.76
N ILE A 157 0.03 20.84 -4.84
CA ILE A 157 0.89 21.84 -4.20
C ILE A 157 1.80 22.57 -5.22
N ASP A 158 2.05 21.95 -6.36
CA ASP A 158 2.82 22.47 -7.50
C ASP A 158 2.08 23.55 -8.31
N SER A 159 0.76 23.73 -8.12
CA SER A 159 0.00 24.80 -8.78
C SER A 159 0.00 26.12 -8.01
N LEU A 160 0.56 26.15 -6.80
CA LEU A 160 0.66 27.37 -6.00
C LEU A 160 1.62 28.37 -6.62
N ILE A 161 1.25 29.65 -6.56
CA ILE A 161 2.08 30.76 -7.02
C ILE A 161 2.52 31.63 -5.86
N LYS A 162 3.51 32.48 -6.11
CA LYS A 162 3.99 33.43 -5.11
C LYS A 162 2.87 34.42 -4.75
N GLY A 163 2.45 34.41 -3.49
CA GLY A 163 1.44 35.33 -2.95
C GLY A 163 0.17 34.63 -2.46
N ASP A 164 0.03 33.33 -2.73
CA ASP A 164 -1.04 32.46 -2.19
C ASP A 164 -0.84 32.11 -0.71
#